data_AF-A0A3R7E5P8-F1
#
_entry.id   AF-A0A3R7E5P8-F1
#
_cell.length_a   1.000
_cell.length_b   1.000
_cell.length_c   1.000
_cell.angle_alpha   90.00
_cell.angle_beta   90.00
_cell.angle_gamma   90.00
#
_symmetry.space_group_name_H-M   'P 1'
#
loop_
_entity.id
_entity.type
_entity.pdbx_description
1 polymer ?
#
loop_
_entity_poly.entity_id
_entity_poly.type
_entity_poly.pdbx_seq_one_letter_code
_entity_poly.pdbx_strand_id
1 'polypeptide(L)'
;MMAAQRIGSLTEDIRKIWQRGELQSIPGVGKSIAAVIEEYLETGQSSKLEELREGLPRGVMELIELDGVGPKKAMRLYEELGINSIEELG
;
A
#
# COMPACT_ATOMS: atom_id res chain seq x y z
N MET A 1 8.29 6.99 0.85
CA MET A 1 7.39 8.12 0.50
C MET A 1 7.73 8.80 -0.82
N MET A 2 9.02 9.02 -1.17
CA MET A 2 9.39 9.78 -2.38
C MET A 2 8.79 9.25 -3.69
N ALA A 3 8.71 7.92 -3.88
CA ALA A 3 8.14 7.33 -5.10
C ALA A 3 6.65 7.65 -5.28
N ALA A 4 5.83 7.50 -4.24
CA ALA A 4 4.39 7.76 -4.32
C ALA A 4 4.09 9.24 -4.67
N GLN A 5 4.83 10.17 -4.04
CA GLN A 5 4.68 11.60 -4.32
C GLN A 5 5.13 11.96 -5.76
N ARG A 6 6.18 11.30 -6.26
CA ARG A 6 6.67 11.51 -7.63
C ARG A 6 5.70 10.97 -8.67
N ILE A 7 5.15 9.79 -8.45
CA ILE A 7 4.11 9.21 -9.33
C ILE A 7 2.87 10.12 -9.36
N GLY A 8 2.41 10.61 -8.21
CA GLY A 8 1.26 11.52 -8.13
C GLY A 8 1.50 12.92 -8.70
N SER A 9 2.74 13.29 -9.01
CA SER A 9 3.11 14.58 -9.63
C SER A 9 3.65 14.45 -11.06
N LEU A 10 3.51 13.27 -11.68
CA LEU A 10 3.87 13.09 -13.07
C LEU A 10 2.99 13.96 -13.97
N THR A 11 3.62 14.70 -14.87
CA THR A 11 2.95 15.47 -15.93
C THR A 11 2.57 14.60 -17.13
N GLU A 12 3.22 13.45 -17.28
CA GLU A 12 2.92 12.43 -18.29
C GLU A 12 2.21 11.23 -17.66
N ASP A 13 1.31 10.60 -18.41
CA ASP A 13 0.68 9.34 -18.02
C ASP A 13 1.74 8.24 -17.80
N ILE A 14 1.77 7.67 -16.60
CA ILE A 14 2.69 6.60 -16.20
C ILE A 14 2.62 5.37 -17.12
N ARG A 15 1.47 5.11 -17.77
CA ARG A 15 1.32 4.03 -18.76
C ARG A 15 2.21 4.23 -19.97
N LYS A 16 2.41 5.48 -20.41
CA LYS A 16 3.28 5.81 -21.54
C LYS A 16 4.75 5.62 -21.17
N ILE A 17 5.12 6.00 -19.94
CA ILE A 17 6.47 5.78 -19.39
C ILE A 17 6.75 4.28 -19.27
N TRP A 18 5.76 3.51 -18.81
CA TRP A 18 5.85 2.06 -18.72
C TRP A 18 6.01 1.40 -20.10
N GLN A 19 5.22 1.78 -21.09
CA GLN A 19 5.32 1.25 -22.46
C GLN A 19 6.69 1.50 -23.11
N ARG A 20 7.41 2.55 -22.69
CA ARG A 20 8.78 2.82 -23.13
C ARG A 20 9.86 2.09 -22.32
N GLY A 21 9.49 1.37 -21.26
CA GLY A 21 10.43 0.72 -20.36
C GLY A 21 11.21 1.70 -19.47
N GLU A 22 10.68 2.90 -19.25
CA GLU A 22 11.39 4.02 -18.61
C GLU A 22 11.00 4.22 -17.14
N LEU A 23 10.31 3.29 -16.49
CA LEU A 23 9.84 3.48 -15.10
C LEU A 23 10.97 3.78 -14.12
N GLN A 24 12.15 3.19 -14.30
CA GLN A 24 13.33 3.42 -13.46
C GLN A 24 13.99 4.79 -13.69
N SER A 25 13.58 5.53 -14.73
CA SER A 25 14.02 6.91 -14.95
C SER A 25 13.33 7.88 -13.98
N ILE A 26 12.22 7.48 -13.36
CA ILE A 26 11.51 8.26 -12.36
C ILE A 26 12.35 8.30 -11.07
N PRO A 27 12.78 9.49 -10.58
CA PRO A 27 13.58 9.58 -9.37
C PRO A 27 12.88 8.93 -8.17
N GLY A 28 13.55 7.98 -7.53
CA GLY A 28 13.02 7.22 -6.40
C GLY A 28 12.26 5.95 -6.79
N VAL A 29 12.14 5.62 -8.08
CA VAL A 29 11.63 4.33 -8.57
C VAL A 29 12.81 3.43 -8.93
N GLY A 30 13.18 2.53 -8.00
CA GLY A 30 14.12 1.46 -8.28
C GLY A 30 13.44 0.21 -8.85
N LYS A 31 14.22 -0.83 -9.15
CA LYS A 31 13.73 -2.11 -9.72
C LYS A 31 12.52 -2.71 -8.99
N SER A 32 12.54 -2.70 -7.65
CA SER A 32 11.44 -3.25 -6.85
C SER A 32 10.14 -2.47 -6.98
N ILE A 33 10.23 -1.15 -7.06
CA ILE A 33 9.06 -0.28 -7.22
C ILE A 33 8.55 -0.34 -8.66
N ALA A 34 9.46 -0.37 -9.64
CA ALA A 34 9.12 -0.58 -11.04
C ALA A 34 8.32 -1.88 -11.22
N ALA A 35 8.79 -3.00 -10.66
CA ALA A 35 8.08 -4.28 -10.74
C ALA A 35 6.65 -4.22 -10.16
N VAL A 36 6.46 -3.53 -9.04
CA VAL A 36 5.11 -3.34 -8.45
C VAL A 36 4.22 -2.46 -9.33
N ILE A 37 4.78 -1.42 -9.97
CA ILE A 37 4.03 -0.57 -10.90
C ILE A 37 3.65 -1.36 -12.15
N GLU A 38 4.57 -2.14 -12.71
CA GLU A 38 4.34 -3.00 -13.88
C GLU A 38 3.22 -3.99 -13.60
N GLU A 39 3.32 -4.73 -12.49
CA GLU A 39 2.31 -5.67 -12.03
C GLU A 39 0.93 -5.01 -11.90
N TYR A 40 0.87 -3.82 -11.28
CA TYR A 40 -0.38 -3.10 -11.11
C TYR A 40 -0.97 -2.60 -12.43
N LEU A 41 -0.13 -2.17 -13.36
CA LEU A 41 -0.57 -1.72 -14.69
C LEU A 41 -1.07 -2.88 -15.56
N GLU A 42 -0.52 -4.09 -15.39
CA GLU A 42 -0.92 -5.28 -16.13
C GLU A 42 -2.16 -5.97 -15.54
N THR A 43 -2.22 -6.11 -14.22
CA THR A 43 -3.21 -6.95 -13.54
C THR A 43 -4.30 -6.14 -12.84
N GLY A 44 -4.06 -4.85 -12.56
CA GLY A 44 -4.90 -4.04 -11.69
C GLY A 44 -4.74 -4.37 -10.19
N GLN A 45 -3.84 -5.28 -9.84
CA GLN A 45 -3.58 -5.74 -8.48
C GLN A 45 -2.08 -5.60 -8.13
N SER A 46 -1.77 -5.67 -6.85
CA SER A 46 -0.37 -5.76 -6.40
C SER A 46 -0.25 -6.92 -5.44
N SER A 47 0.46 -7.98 -5.83
CA SER A 47 0.66 -9.15 -4.97
C SER A 47 1.35 -8.74 -3.67
N LYS A 48 2.24 -7.73 -3.73
CA LYS A 48 2.88 -7.16 -2.54
C LYS A 48 1.87 -6.57 -1.55
N LEU A 49 0.84 -5.88 -2.05
CA LEU A 49 -0.23 -5.33 -1.22
C LEU A 49 -1.14 -6.45 -0.69
N GLU A 50 -1.42 -7.46 -1.50
CA GLU A 50 -2.23 -8.60 -1.09
C GLU A 50 -1.53 -9.43 0.00
N GLU A 51 -0.26 -9.77 -0.16
CA GLU A 51 0.55 -10.45 0.85
C GLU A 51 0.55 -9.68 2.19
N LEU A 52 0.72 -8.36 2.15
CA LEU A 52 0.71 -7.52 3.35
C LEU A 52 -0.68 -7.47 4.01
N ARG A 53 -1.75 -7.58 3.22
CA ARG A 53 -3.13 -7.63 3.73
C ARG A 53 -3.47 -9.00 4.31
N GLU A 54 -3.04 -10.08 3.69
CA GLU A 54 -3.25 -11.45 4.17
C GLU A 54 -2.56 -11.70 5.51
N GLY A 55 -1.41 -11.06 5.75
CA GLY A 55 -0.71 -11.14 7.03
C GLY A 55 -1.38 -10.39 8.18
N LEU A 56 -2.43 -9.59 7.92
CA LEU A 56 -3.13 -8.82 8.95
C LEU A 56 -4.44 -9.53 9.35
N PRO A 57 -4.68 -9.75 10.65
CA PRO A 57 -5.97 -10.20 11.14
C PRO A 57 -7.08 -9.23 10.68
N ARG A 58 -8.26 -9.76 10.34
CA ARG A 58 -9.39 -8.95 9.84
C ARG A 58 -9.72 -7.76 10.76
N GLY A 59 -9.69 -7.96 12.07
CA GLY A 59 -9.91 -6.90 13.06
C GLY A 59 -8.88 -5.76 13.01
N VAL A 60 -7.63 -6.05 12.64
CA VAL A 60 -6.60 -5.02 12.48
C VAL A 60 -6.90 -4.15 11.26
N MET A 61 -7.42 -4.72 10.18
CA MET A 61 -7.81 -3.95 8.99
C MET A 61 -8.98 -3.01 9.30
N GLU A 62 -10.00 -3.48 10.02
CA GLU A 62 -11.14 -2.65 10.47
C GLU A 62 -10.68 -1.49 11.38
N LEU A 63 -9.71 -1.75 12.25
CA LEU A 63 -9.13 -0.72 13.11
C LEU A 63 -8.29 0.30 12.34
N ILE A 64 -7.61 -0.09 11.25
CA ILE A 64 -6.82 0.84 10.41
C ILE A 64 -7.71 1.80 9.62
N GLU A 65 -8.94 1.38 9.29
CA GLU A 65 -9.91 2.23 8.61
C GLU A 65 -10.49 3.33 9.52
N LEU A 66 -10.33 3.23 10.84
CA LEU A 66 -10.69 4.30 11.77
C LEU A 66 -9.73 5.48 11.64
N ASP A 67 -10.30 6.67 11.43
CA ASP A 67 -9.55 7.92 11.36
C ASP A 67 -8.68 8.11 12.61
N GLY A 68 -7.36 8.21 12.42
CA GLY A 68 -6.38 8.40 13.49
C GLY A 68 -5.76 7.14 14.08
N VAL A 69 -6.12 5.94 13.60
CA VAL A 69 -5.52 4.66 14.00
C VAL A 69 -4.66 4.10 12.88
N GLY A 70 -3.35 4.36 12.95
CA GLY A 70 -2.39 3.77 12.00
C GLY A 70 -2.10 2.28 12.27
N PRO A 71 -1.48 1.55 11.32
CA PRO A 71 -1.23 0.11 11.38
C PRO A 71 -0.54 -0.35 12.67
N LYS A 72 0.41 0.43 13.15
CA LYS A 72 1.14 0.14 14.40
C LYS A 72 0.24 0.21 15.64
N LYS A 73 -0.71 1.14 15.68
CA LYS A 73 -1.63 1.29 16.80
C LYS A 73 -2.71 0.19 16.74
N ALA A 74 -3.23 -0.11 15.56
CA ALA A 74 -4.17 -1.21 15.35
C ALA A 74 -3.60 -2.57 15.78
N MET A 75 -2.36 -2.89 15.38
CA MET A 75 -1.68 -4.12 15.83
C MET A 75 -1.53 -4.19 17.35
N ARG A 76 -1.18 -3.07 18.01
CA ARG A 76 -1.08 -3.04 19.48
C ARG A 76 -2.44 -3.23 20.17
N LEU A 77 -3.52 -2.65 19.64
CA LEU A 77 -4.86 -2.86 20.18
C LEU A 77 -5.28 -4.33 20.05
N TYR A 78 -4.97 -4.96 18.92
CA TYR A 78 -5.21 -6.37 18.70
C TYR A 78 -4.39 -7.28 19.64
N GLU A 79 -3.08 -7.02 19.78
CA GLU A 79 -2.18 -7.84 20.60
C GLU A 79 -2.36 -7.64 22.11
N GLU A 80 -2.57 -6.39 22.56
CA GLU A 80 -2.61 -6.05 23.99
C GLU A 80 -4.01 -6.16 24.59
N LEU A 81 -5.06 -5.90 23.81
CA LEU A 81 -6.44 -5.84 24.30
C LEU A 81 -7.34 -6.94 23.72
N GLY A 82 -6.83 -7.74 22.77
CA GLY A 82 -7.63 -8.72 22.06
C GLY A 82 -8.70 -8.11 21.15
N ILE A 83 -8.65 -6.77 20.97
CA ILE A 83 -9.68 -6.02 20.26
C ILE A 83 -9.61 -6.35 18.78
N ASN A 84 -10.65 -6.98 18.28
CA ASN A 84 -10.73 -7.50 16.92
C ASN A 84 -11.88 -6.89 16.11
N SER A 85 -12.58 -5.88 16.66
CA SER A 85 -13.68 -5.20 16.00
C SER A 85 -13.88 -3.77 16.53
N ILE A 86 -14.56 -2.93 15.75
CA ILE A 86 -14.95 -1.57 16.16
C ILE A 86 -15.91 -1.60 17.35
N GLU A 87 -16.74 -2.64 17.48
CA GLU A 87 -17.69 -2.77 18.60
C GLU A 87 -17.02 -2.96 19.97
N GLU A 88 -15.78 -3.44 20.02
CA GLU A 88 -15.03 -3.65 21.27
C GLU A 88 -14.32 -2.38 21.79
N LEU A 89 -14.37 -1.27 21.03
CA LEU A 89 -13.87 0.05 21.45
C LEU A 89 -14.88 0.86 22.28
N GLY A 90 -16.03 0.26 22.65
CA GLY A 90 -17.12 0.87 23.43
C GLY A 90 -16.82 1.09 24.91
#